data_AF-A0A2G6FFU4-F1
#
_entry.id   AF-A0A2G6FFU4-F1
#
_cell.length_a   1.000
_cell.length_b   1.000
_cell.length_c   1.000
_cell.angle_alpha   90.00
_cell.angle_beta   90.00
_cell.angle_gamma   90.00
#
_symmetry.space_group_name_H-M   'P 1'
#
loop_
_entity.id
_entity.type
_entity.pdbx_description
1 polymer ?
#
loop_
_entity_poly.entity_id
_entity_poly.type
_entity_poly.pdbx_seq_one_letter_code
_entity_poly.pdbx_strand_id
1 'polypeptide(L)'
;MRPFIACLLANLFLIFVFSGAVQADLLRERRILAGLDLFPSFLAADRDIAEKVSDDGSLLLVLVCHGETGKIERMRRNLEKVQIIRGISVRVEITTNLTLQSFADDAPAGIFLAEPVRSLAPLAAFAQRHSRILFSPFDGDVSRGAIGGIHVSDRILPHINWKAAAAAGIRFRSFFMRIAKIHE
;
A
#
# COMPACT_ATOMS: atom_id res chain seq x y z
N MET A 1 -2.65 40.72 -37.24
CA MET A 1 -1.72 39.58 -37.00
C MET A 1 -1.44 39.24 -35.53
N ARG A 2 -1.75 40.10 -34.54
CA ARG A 2 -1.57 39.79 -33.11
C ARG A 2 -2.57 38.79 -32.45
N PRO A 3 -3.85 38.62 -32.89
CA PRO A 3 -4.77 37.71 -32.18
C PRO A 3 -4.57 36.23 -32.54
N PHE A 4 -3.97 35.92 -33.70
CA PHE A 4 -3.73 34.54 -34.14
C PHE A 4 -2.64 33.83 -33.34
N ILE A 5 -1.62 34.57 -32.90
CA ILE A 5 -0.51 34.03 -32.08
C ILE A 5 -0.99 33.73 -30.65
N ALA A 6 -1.90 34.54 -30.11
CA ALA A 6 -2.48 34.32 -28.78
C ALA A 6 -3.36 33.06 -28.72
N CYS A 7 -4.16 32.77 -29.75
CA CYS A 7 -4.92 31.53 -29.85
C CYS A 7 -4.04 30.28 -30.01
N LEU A 8 -2.93 30.39 -30.75
CA LEU A 8 -2.00 29.27 -30.96
C LEU A 8 -1.25 28.91 -29.66
N LEU A 9 -0.80 29.91 -28.90
CA LEU A 9 -0.14 29.70 -27.60
C LEU A 9 -1.11 29.16 -26.54
N ALA A 10 -2.38 29.58 -26.54
CA ALA A 10 -3.39 29.06 -25.63
C ALA A 10 -3.73 27.58 -25.90
N ASN A 11 -3.77 27.17 -27.18
CA ASN A 11 -3.96 25.75 -27.55
C ASN A 11 -2.74 24.89 -27.21
N LEU A 12 -1.52 25.41 -27.37
CA LEU A 12 -0.29 24.68 -27.03
C LEU A 12 -0.16 24.44 -25.52
N PHE A 13 -0.60 25.41 -24.70
CA PHE A 13 -0.61 25.29 -23.24
C PHE A 13 -1.63 24.24 -22.75
N LEU A 14 -2.80 24.16 -23.40
CA LEU A 14 -3.82 23.16 -23.09
C LEU A 14 -3.36 21.72 -23.39
N ILE A 15 -2.63 21.49 -24.49
CA ILE A 15 -2.11 20.15 -24.83
C ILE A 15 -1.07 19.69 -23.79
N PHE A 16 -0.21 20.58 -23.31
CA PHE A 16 0.83 20.23 -22.31
C PHE A 16 0.24 19.82 -20.95
N VAL A 17 -0.85 20.45 -20.52
CA VAL A 17 -1.51 20.13 -19.24
C VAL A 17 -2.20 18.77 -19.30
N PHE A 18 -2.84 18.42 -20.42
CA PHE A 18 -3.53 17.14 -20.58
C PHE A 18 -2.57 15.93 -20.64
N SER A 19 -1.38 16.06 -21.23
CA SER A 19 -0.39 14.98 -21.24
C SER A 19 0.16 14.64 -19.85
N GLY A 20 0.29 15.62 -18.96
CA GLY A 20 0.81 15.41 -17.60
C GLY A 20 -0.11 14.56 -16.72
N ALA A 21 -1.42 14.75 -16.81
CA ALA A 21 -2.40 14.02 -16.01
C ALA A 21 -2.42 12.51 -16.34
N VAL A 22 -2.43 12.17 -17.63
CA VAL A 22 -2.43 10.77 -18.10
C VAL A 22 -1.14 10.05 -17.70
N GLN A 23 0.00 10.74 -17.76
CA GLN A 23 1.29 10.15 -17.38
C GLN A 23 1.39 9.90 -15.87
N ALA A 24 0.83 10.80 -15.05
CA ALA A 24 0.78 10.63 -13.59
C ALA A 24 -0.09 9.44 -13.17
N ASP A 25 -1.24 9.23 -13.82
CA ASP A 25 -2.12 8.10 -13.50
C ASP A 25 -1.51 6.75 -13.89
N LEU A 26 -0.82 6.66 -15.03
CA LEU A 26 -0.09 5.45 -15.44
C LEU A 26 1.06 5.11 -14.47
N LEU A 27 1.81 6.11 -14.01
CA LEU A 27 2.86 5.91 -13.01
C LEU A 27 2.27 5.42 -11.69
N ARG A 28 1.14 6.00 -11.25
CA ARG A 28 0.44 5.59 -10.04
C ARG A 28 -0.05 4.14 -10.14
N GLU A 29 -0.63 3.74 -11.27
CA GLU A 29 -1.11 2.37 -11.46
C GLU A 29 0.03 1.35 -11.40
N ARG A 30 1.15 1.62 -12.09
CA ARG A 30 2.36 0.77 -12.01
C ARG A 30 2.88 0.65 -10.58
N ARG A 31 2.84 1.77 -9.85
CA ARG A 31 3.28 1.81 -8.46
C ARG A 31 2.41 0.94 -7.55
N ILE A 32 1.08 0.97 -7.73
CA ILE A 32 0.16 0.11 -6.98
C ILE A 32 0.41 -1.37 -7.30
N LEU A 33 0.59 -1.72 -8.59
CA LEU A 33 0.87 -3.10 -9.00
C LEU A 33 2.18 -3.62 -8.40
N ALA A 34 3.25 -2.84 -8.47
CA ALA A 34 4.52 -3.20 -7.82
C ALA A 34 4.38 -3.32 -6.31
N GLY A 35 3.55 -2.48 -5.69
CA GLY A 35 3.19 -2.59 -4.29
C GLY A 35 2.51 -3.92 -3.96
N LEU A 36 1.52 -4.33 -4.77
CA LEU A 36 0.82 -5.61 -4.61
C LEU A 36 1.76 -6.80 -4.75
N ASP A 37 2.68 -6.76 -5.71
CA ASP A 37 3.68 -7.82 -5.90
C ASP A 37 4.66 -7.91 -4.72
N LEU A 38 5.03 -6.77 -4.13
CA LEU A 38 5.96 -6.73 -3.00
C LEU A 38 5.30 -7.07 -1.67
N PHE A 39 4.03 -6.72 -1.48
CA PHE A 39 3.31 -6.80 -0.22
C PHE A 39 3.39 -8.18 0.46
N PRO A 40 3.19 -9.32 -0.22
CA PRO A 40 3.34 -10.64 0.41
C PRO A 40 4.74 -10.92 0.93
N SER A 41 5.78 -10.51 0.20
CA SER A 41 7.16 -10.66 0.65
C SER A 41 7.46 -9.78 1.87
N PHE A 42 6.83 -8.61 1.95
CA PHE A 42 6.90 -7.69 3.08
C PHE A 42 6.24 -8.30 4.33
N LEU A 43 5.08 -8.93 4.19
CA LEU A 43 4.42 -9.67 5.27
C LEU A 43 5.24 -10.88 5.71
N ALA A 44 5.80 -11.64 4.75
CA ALA A 44 6.66 -12.79 5.05
C ALA A 44 7.96 -12.41 5.78
N ALA A 45 8.37 -11.15 5.68
CA ALA A 45 9.53 -10.61 6.37
C ALA A 45 9.27 -10.34 7.86
N ASP A 46 8.02 -10.24 8.28
CA ASP A 46 7.64 -10.17 9.68
C ASP A 46 7.99 -11.50 10.38
N ARG A 47 8.77 -11.40 11.45
CA ARG A 47 9.21 -12.55 12.23
C ARG A 47 8.06 -13.22 12.97
N ASP A 48 7.05 -12.44 13.32
CA ASP A 48 5.97 -12.82 14.22
C ASP A 48 4.64 -13.02 13.45
N ILE A 49 4.71 -13.18 12.12
CA ILE A 49 3.54 -13.34 11.25
C ILE A 49 2.66 -14.53 11.63
N ALA A 50 3.25 -15.60 12.19
CA ALA A 50 2.53 -16.79 12.63
C ALA A 50 1.64 -16.54 13.86
N GLU A 51 1.84 -15.43 14.58
CA GLU A 51 1.00 -15.01 15.71
C GLU A 51 -0.16 -14.10 15.26
N LYS A 52 -0.28 -13.82 13.96
CA LYS A 52 -1.26 -12.89 13.36
C LYS A 52 -2.31 -13.62 12.52
N VAL A 53 -2.46 -14.92 12.78
CA VAL A 53 -3.42 -15.78 12.13
C VAL A 53 -4.79 -15.52 12.75
N SER A 54 -5.81 -15.43 11.89
CA SER A 54 -7.21 -15.32 12.28
C SER A 54 -7.72 -16.62 12.92
N ASP A 55 -8.90 -16.57 13.53
CA ASP A 55 -9.52 -17.73 14.19
C ASP A 55 -9.77 -18.91 13.23
N ASP A 56 -9.91 -18.64 11.93
CA ASP A 56 -10.08 -19.63 10.87
C ASP A 56 -8.76 -20.29 10.42
N GLY A 57 -7.62 -19.92 11.02
CA GLY A 57 -6.31 -20.44 10.66
C GLY A 57 -5.68 -19.78 9.44
N SER A 58 -6.26 -18.70 8.90
CA SER A 58 -5.74 -17.96 7.74
C SER A 58 -5.08 -16.62 8.13
N LEU A 59 -4.25 -16.08 7.25
CA LEU A 59 -3.79 -14.69 7.31
C LEU A 59 -4.81 -13.81 6.58
N LEU A 60 -5.59 -13.06 7.36
CA LEU A 60 -6.48 -12.06 6.83
C LEU A 60 -5.69 -10.85 6.32
N LEU A 61 -5.85 -10.54 5.04
CA LEU A 61 -5.33 -9.35 4.38
C LEU A 61 -6.50 -8.43 4.01
N VAL A 62 -6.39 -7.14 4.29
CA VAL A 62 -7.44 -6.18 3.97
C VAL A 62 -6.96 -5.18 2.94
N LEU A 63 -7.69 -5.08 1.84
CA LEU A 63 -7.56 -4.02 0.83
C LEU A 63 -8.46 -2.85 1.20
N VAL A 64 -7.88 -1.65 1.31
CA VAL A 64 -8.62 -0.43 1.63
C VAL A 64 -8.77 0.47 0.39
N CYS A 65 -10.01 0.81 0.02
CA CYS A 65 -10.33 1.63 -1.16
C CYS A 65 -11.52 2.58 -0.93
N HIS A 66 -11.82 3.50 -1.86
CA HIS A 66 -12.93 4.46 -1.75
C HIS A 66 -14.12 4.21 -2.68
N GLY A 67 -14.03 3.36 -3.72
CA GLY A 67 -15.26 3.00 -4.47
C GLY A 67 -15.16 2.35 -5.84
N GLU A 68 -13.98 2.17 -6.45
CA GLU A 68 -13.90 1.50 -7.75
C GLU A 68 -13.87 -0.04 -7.66
N THR A 69 -15.05 -0.65 -7.63
CA THR A 69 -15.24 -2.10 -7.44
C THR A 69 -14.49 -2.95 -8.47
N GLY A 70 -14.41 -2.54 -9.74
CA GLY A 70 -13.79 -3.36 -10.79
C GLY A 70 -12.26 -3.47 -10.67
N LYS A 71 -11.59 -2.38 -10.28
CA LYS A 71 -10.13 -2.34 -10.14
C LYS A 71 -9.69 -3.04 -8.85
N ILE A 72 -10.36 -2.76 -7.74
CA ILE A 72 -10.03 -3.37 -6.44
C ILE A 72 -10.22 -4.88 -6.46
N GLU A 73 -11.22 -5.36 -7.19
CA GLU A 73 -11.52 -6.77 -7.32
C GLU A 73 -10.44 -7.51 -8.14
N ARG A 74 -9.80 -6.85 -9.11
CA ARG A 74 -8.57 -7.38 -9.75
C ARG A 74 -7.41 -7.46 -8.77
N MET A 75 -7.25 -6.47 -7.90
CA MET A 75 -6.19 -6.48 -6.88
C MET A 75 -6.41 -7.60 -5.86
N ARG A 76 -7.66 -7.80 -5.41
CA ARG A 76 -8.05 -8.91 -4.53
C ARG A 76 -7.64 -10.24 -5.14
N ARG A 77 -8.06 -10.51 -6.38
CA ARG A 77 -7.68 -11.73 -7.10
C ARG A 77 -6.16 -11.89 -7.26
N ASN A 78 -5.41 -10.81 -7.41
CA ASN A 78 -3.95 -10.89 -7.49
C ASN A 78 -3.33 -11.32 -6.16
N LEU A 79 -3.82 -10.80 -5.03
CA LEU A 79 -3.37 -11.24 -3.72
C LEU A 79 -3.82 -12.66 -3.39
N GLU A 80 -5.01 -13.08 -3.84
CA GLU A 80 -5.50 -14.46 -3.64
C GLU A 80 -4.71 -15.52 -4.40
N LYS A 81 -4.02 -15.14 -5.48
CA LYS A 81 -3.04 -16.03 -6.12
C LYS A 81 -1.88 -16.35 -5.19
N VAL A 82 -1.60 -15.49 -4.23
CA VAL A 82 -0.67 -15.74 -3.14
C VAL A 82 -1.39 -16.57 -2.09
N GLN A 83 -1.69 -17.82 -2.44
CA GLN A 83 -2.50 -18.73 -1.63
C GLN A 83 -1.91 -18.96 -0.23
N ILE A 84 -0.58 -18.87 -0.11
CA ILE A 84 0.15 -19.20 1.11
C ILE A 84 1.26 -18.17 1.35
N ILE A 85 1.33 -17.66 2.57
CA ILE A 85 2.47 -16.88 3.07
C ILE A 85 3.05 -17.63 4.26
N ARG A 86 4.34 -18.00 4.18
CA ARG A 86 5.06 -18.67 5.27
C ARG A 86 4.40 -19.98 5.77
N GLY A 87 3.68 -20.67 4.89
CA GLY A 87 2.96 -21.91 5.21
C GLY A 87 1.53 -21.71 5.72
N ILE A 88 1.04 -20.46 5.79
CA ILE A 88 -0.30 -20.11 6.27
C ILE A 88 -1.16 -19.67 5.09
N SER A 89 -2.41 -20.13 5.03
CA SER A 89 -3.34 -19.75 3.96
C SER A 89 -3.66 -18.26 4.01
N VAL A 90 -3.97 -17.66 2.86
CA VAL A 90 -4.30 -16.23 2.77
C VAL A 90 -5.77 -16.06 2.44
N ARG A 91 -6.45 -15.18 3.20
CA ARG A 91 -7.80 -14.67 2.91
C ARG A 91 -7.71 -13.18 2.65
N VAL A 92 -8.42 -12.68 1.64
CA VAL A 92 -8.38 -11.26 1.27
C VAL A 92 -9.77 -10.66 1.33
N GLU A 93 -9.91 -9.57 2.08
CA GLU A 93 -11.13 -8.80 2.20
C GLU A 93 -10.96 -7.37 1.68
N ILE A 94 -12.06 -6.75 1.29
CA ILE A 94 -12.09 -5.37 0.80
C ILE A 94 -12.94 -4.55 1.74
N THR A 95 -12.47 -3.36 2.10
CA THR A 95 -13.25 -2.40 2.89
C THR A 95 -13.02 -0.97 2.42
N THR A 96 -14.04 -0.14 2.63
CA THR A 96 -13.94 1.31 2.47
C THR A 96 -13.80 2.04 3.81
N ASN A 97 -13.89 1.30 4.92
CA ASN A 97 -13.82 1.87 6.26
C ASN A 97 -12.37 2.02 6.72
N LEU A 98 -11.86 3.26 6.71
CA LEU A 98 -10.50 3.58 7.15
C LEU A 98 -10.24 3.34 8.65
N THR A 99 -11.29 3.15 9.46
CA THR A 99 -11.14 2.90 10.90
C THR A 99 -10.93 1.42 11.23
N LEU A 100 -11.28 0.52 10.29
CA LEU A 100 -11.20 -0.93 10.45
C LEU A 100 -11.89 -1.48 11.72
N GLN A 101 -12.88 -0.76 12.26
CA GLN A 101 -13.56 -1.17 13.49
C GLN A 101 -14.23 -2.55 13.41
N SER A 102 -14.71 -2.94 12.22
CA SER A 102 -15.27 -4.28 11.99
C SER A 102 -14.25 -5.41 12.12
N PHE A 103 -12.96 -5.09 12.15
CA PHE A 103 -11.84 -6.03 12.29
C PHE A 103 -11.15 -5.93 13.65
N ALA A 104 -11.78 -5.29 14.65
CA ALA A 104 -11.17 -5.15 15.97
C ALA A 104 -10.94 -6.50 16.66
N ASP A 105 -11.87 -7.45 16.46
CA ASP A 105 -11.82 -8.78 17.07
C ASP A 105 -10.99 -9.77 16.23
N ASP A 106 -10.97 -9.64 14.90
CA ASP A 106 -10.16 -10.42 13.97
C ASP A 106 -9.24 -9.49 13.15
N ALA A 107 -8.18 -8.99 13.80
CA ALA A 107 -7.34 -7.95 13.22
C ALA A 107 -6.44 -8.48 12.09
N PRO A 108 -6.52 -7.90 10.87
CA PRO A 108 -5.83 -8.41 9.70
C PRO A 108 -4.31 -8.39 9.88
N ALA A 109 -3.63 -9.45 9.45
CA ALA A 109 -2.17 -9.52 9.47
C ALA A 109 -1.52 -8.39 8.65
N GLY A 110 -2.18 -8.01 7.55
CA GLY A 110 -1.73 -6.96 6.65
C GLY A 110 -2.87 -6.11 6.11
N ILE A 111 -2.63 -4.80 6.05
CA ILE A 111 -3.53 -3.80 5.47
C ILE A 111 -2.81 -3.18 4.29
N PHE A 112 -3.42 -3.25 3.11
CA PHE A 112 -2.89 -2.66 1.88
C PHE A 112 -3.77 -1.50 1.44
N LEU A 113 -3.15 -0.34 1.30
CA LEU A 113 -3.84 0.84 0.79
C LEU A 113 -3.89 0.82 -0.74
N ALA A 114 -5.07 0.56 -1.31
CA ALA A 114 -5.24 0.41 -2.75
C ALA A 114 -5.48 1.76 -3.48
N GLU A 115 -5.90 2.78 -2.75
CA GLU A 115 -6.19 4.12 -3.25
C GLU A 115 -5.66 5.21 -2.30
N PRO A 116 -5.25 6.38 -2.81
CA PRO A 116 -4.76 7.47 -1.96
C PRO A 116 -5.84 7.94 -0.97
N VAL A 117 -5.44 8.16 0.28
CA VAL A 117 -6.33 8.68 1.32
C VAL A 117 -5.89 10.05 1.80
N ARG A 118 -6.89 10.89 2.13
CA ARG A 118 -6.62 12.22 2.72
C ARG A 118 -5.91 12.11 4.05
N SER A 119 -6.32 11.19 4.91
CA SER A 119 -5.72 10.95 6.22
C SER A 119 -5.40 9.48 6.42
N LEU A 120 -4.12 9.19 6.65
CA LEU A 120 -3.63 7.85 6.97
C LEU A 120 -3.74 7.55 8.48
N ALA A 121 -3.96 8.57 9.30
CA ALA A 121 -3.89 8.46 10.76
C ALA A 121 -4.81 7.38 11.37
N PRO A 122 -6.07 7.18 10.92
CA PRO A 122 -6.92 6.12 11.46
C PRO A 122 -6.36 4.72 11.20
N LEU A 123 -5.86 4.48 9.99
CA LEU A 123 -5.25 3.20 9.60
C LEU A 123 -3.94 2.96 10.35
N ALA A 124 -3.09 3.98 10.47
CA ALA A 124 -1.82 3.89 11.18
C ALA A 124 -2.05 3.62 12.68
N ALA A 125 -3.03 4.27 13.30
CA ALA A 125 -3.39 4.04 14.69
C ALA A 125 -3.93 2.62 14.93
N PHE A 126 -4.77 2.10 14.02
CA PHE A 126 -5.24 0.72 14.07
C PHE A 126 -4.06 -0.27 13.94
N ALA A 127 -3.22 -0.09 12.92
CA ALA A 127 -2.07 -0.94 12.67
C ALA A 127 -1.11 -0.97 13.86
N GLN A 128 -0.83 0.19 14.46
CA GLN A 128 -0.02 0.28 15.67
C GLN A 128 -0.65 -0.45 16.85
N ARG A 129 -1.92 -0.18 17.15
CA ARG A 129 -2.64 -0.77 18.28
C ARG A 129 -2.68 -2.29 18.23
N HIS A 130 -2.90 -2.84 17.04
CA HIS A 130 -3.05 -4.28 16.84
C HIS A 130 -1.75 -4.95 16.37
N SER A 131 -0.62 -4.24 16.34
CA SER A 131 0.67 -4.76 15.85
C SER A 131 0.57 -5.38 14.44
N ARG A 132 -0.13 -4.70 13.53
CA ARG A 132 -0.40 -5.13 12.14
C ARG A 132 0.38 -4.29 11.14
N ILE A 133 0.65 -4.84 9.96
CA ILE A 133 1.39 -4.13 8.92
C ILE A 133 0.43 -3.26 8.11
N LEU A 134 0.63 -1.95 8.14
CA LEU A 134 0.05 -1.02 7.18
C LEU A 134 1.04 -0.78 6.04
N PHE A 135 0.67 -1.19 4.84
CA PHE A 135 1.44 -1.01 3.62
C PHE A 135 0.75 -0.01 2.69
N SER A 136 1.47 1.03 2.28
CA SER A 136 1.01 1.98 1.27
C SER A 136 1.99 2.08 0.10
N PRO A 137 1.54 1.83 -1.14
CA PRO A 137 2.35 2.06 -2.31
C PRO A 137 2.48 3.55 -2.64
N PHE A 138 1.81 4.47 -1.96
CA PHE A 138 1.80 5.89 -2.33
C PHE A 138 2.98 6.68 -1.77
N ASP A 139 3.46 7.64 -2.55
CA ASP A 139 4.56 8.52 -2.14
C ASP A 139 4.18 9.33 -0.90
N GLY A 140 5.12 9.44 0.04
CA GLY A 140 4.94 10.18 1.29
C GLY A 140 4.20 9.44 2.40
N ASP A 141 3.43 8.39 2.11
CA ASP A 141 2.64 7.69 3.15
C ASP A 141 3.49 6.97 4.19
N VAL A 142 4.66 6.46 3.79
CA VAL A 142 5.65 5.90 4.73
C VAL A 142 6.05 6.95 5.77
N SER A 143 6.37 8.17 5.35
CA SER A 143 6.67 9.29 6.25
C SER A 143 5.47 9.73 7.09
N ARG A 144 4.25 9.45 6.64
CA ARG A 144 2.99 9.79 7.32
C ARG A 144 2.50 8.69 8.29
N GLY A 145 3.24 7.59 8.44
CA GLY A 145 2.97 6.54 9.43
C GLY A 145 2.62 5.16 8.86
N ALA A 146 2.64 4.95 7.54
CA ALA A 146 2.63 3.58 7.02
C ALA A 146 3.93 2.88 7.43
N ILE A 147 3.81 1.63 7.88
CA ILE A 147 4.96 0.79 8.27
C ILE A 147 5.78 0.43 7.04
N GLY A 148 5.08 0.08 5.95
CA GLY A 148 5.66 -0.34 4.70
C GLY A 148 5.18 0.48 3.52
N GLY A 149 5.99 0.50 2.48
CA GLY A 149 5.62 0.97 1.17
C GLY A 149 6.68 0.59 0.16
N ILE A 150 6.72 1.32 -0.94
CA ILE A 150 7.75 1.15 -1.96
C ILE A 150 8.57 2.41 -2.14
N HIS A 151 9.85 2.23 -2.43
CA HIS A 151 10.77 3.27 -2.84
C HIS A 151 11.15 2.98 -4.29
N VAL A 152 10.84 3.92 -5.20
CA VAL A 152 11.13 3.80 -6.62
C VAL A 152 12.36 4.64 -6.93
N SER A 153 13.40 3.99 -7.43
CA SER A 153 14.68 4.62 -7.81
C SER A 153 15.17 4.02 -9.14
N ASP A 154 16.40 3.52 -9.21
CA ASP A 154 16.87 2.66 -10.31
C ASP A 154 16.12 1.31 -10.34
N ARG A 155 15.64 0.88 -9.17
CA ARG A 155 14.84 -0.31 -8.93
C ARG A 155 13.74 -0.04 -7.90
N ILE A 156 12.81 -0.98 -7.77
CA ILE A 156 11.76 -0.95 -6.75
C ILE A 156 12.29 -1.66 -5.50
N LEU A 157 12.33 -0.95 -4.38
CA LEU A 157 12.76 -1.46 -3.08
C LEU A 157 11.62 -1.40 -2.07
N PRO A 158 11.56 -2.31 -1.08
CA PRO A 158 10.75 -2.08 0.11
C PRO A 158 11.16 -0.78 0.78
N HIS A 159 10.18 -0.01 1.22
CA HIS A 159 10.40 1.20 2.02
C HIS A 159 9.80 0.97 3.41
N ILE A 160 10.62 1.05 4.45
CA ILE A 160 10.22 0.74 5.82
C ILE A 160 10.31 2.01 6.65
N ASN A 161 9.22 2.39 7.30
CA ASN A 161 9.27 3.36 8.39
C ASN A 161 9.67 2.63 9.68
N TRP A 162 10.92 2.78 10.11
CA TRP A 162 11.43 2.07 11.28
C TRP A 162 10.74 2.52 12.56
N LYS A 163 10.46 3.83 12.73
CA LYS A 163 9.72 4.34 13.88
C LYS A 163 8.31 3.75 13.97
N ALA A 164 7.57 3.72 12.85
CA ALA A 164 6.23 3.13 12.82
C ALA A 164 6.26 1.61 13.07
N ALA A 165 7.23 0.91 12.48
CA ALA A 165 7.42 -0.52 12.71
C ALA A 165 7.71 -0.83 14.19
N ALA A 166 8.64 -0.10 14.80
CA ALA A 166 9.01 -0.25 16.20
C ALA A 166 7.84 0.09 17.14
N ALA A 167 7.10 1.17 16.86
CA ALA A 167 5.92 1.56 17.64
C ALA A 167 4.78 0.55 17.57
N ALA A 168 4.70 -0.21 16.47
CA ALA A 168 3.75 -1.30 16.26
C ALA A 168 4.31 -2.69 16.65
N GLY A 169 5.51 -2.75 17.25
CA GLY A 169 6.14 -4.03 17.64
C GLY A 169 6.51 -4.95 16.48
N ILE A 170 6.56 -4.46 15.24
CA ILE A 170 6.87 -5.27 14.05
C ILE A 170 8.38 -5.51 13.97
N ARG A 171 8.77 -6.78 13.87
CA ARG A 171 10.18 -7.17 13.76
C ARG A 171 10.43 -7.82 12.41
N PHE A 172 11.22 -7.16 11.58
CA PHE A 172 11.61 -7.70 10.28
C PHE A 172 12.81 -8.64 10.38
N ARG A 173 12.88 -9.61 9.46
CA ARG A 173 14.06 -10.44 9.23
C ARG A 173 15.24 -9.58 8.77
N SER A 174 16.44 -9.88 9.28
CA SER A 174 17.67 -9.13 8.98
C SER A 174 17.98 -9.05 7.49
N PHE A 175 17.74 -10.11 6.72
CA PHE A 175 17.93 -10.10 5.27
C PHE A 175 17.02 -9.07 4.57
N PHE A 176 15.76 -8.96 4.98
CA PHE A 176 14.82 -8.00 4.41
C PHE A 176 15.24 -6.55 4.70
N MET A 177 15.73 -6.30 5.92
CA MET A 177 16.27 -4.99 6.31
C MET A 177 17.48 -4.56 5.47
N ARG A 178 18.30 -5.51 4.98
CA ARG A 178 19.48 -5.21 4.15
C ARG A 178 19.13 -4.73 2.74
N ILE A 179 17.95 -5.10 2.22
CA ILE A 179 17.51 -4.74 0.87
C ILE A 179 16.53 -3.55 0.86
N ALA A 180 15.96 -3.21 2.01
CA ALA A 180 14.97 -2.16 2.13
C ALA A 180 15.60 -0.76 2.21
N LYS A 181 14.89 0.23 1.68
CA LYS A 181 15.09 1.63 2.03
C LYS A 181 14.50 1.86 3.42
N ILE A 182 15.28 2.39 4.34
CA ILE A 182 14.82 2.74 5.69
C ILE A 182 14.48 4.23 5.74
N HIS A 183 13.31 4.53 6.28
CA HIS A 183 12.86 5.83 6.72
C HIS A 183 12.98 5.92 8.24
N GLU A 184 13.65 6.96 8.71
CA GLU A 184 13.91 7.20 10.13
C GLU A 184 12.86 8.09 10.78
#